data_AF-A0A2U3YKX8-F1
#
_entry.id   AF-A0A2U3YKX8-F1
#
_cell.length_a   1.000
_cell.length_b   1.000
_cell.length_c   1.000
_cell.angle_alpha   90.00
_cell.angle_beta   90.00
_cell.angle_gamma   90.00
#
_symmetry.space_group_name_H-M   'P 1'
#
loop_
_entity.id
_entity.type
_entity.pdbx_description
1 polymer ?
#
loop_
_entity_poly.entity_id
_entity_poly.type
_entity_poly.pdbx_seq_one_letter_code
_entity_poly.pdbx_strand_id
1 'polypeptide(L)'
;MEIKEIRPGKSSKDFERAKAVRQKEDCCFTILYGTQFVLSTLSLAADSKEDATKWLSGLKILHQEAVSASTPTIIESWLRKQIYSVDQTRRNSISLRELKTILPLVNFKVNSAKFLKDKFVEIGAHKDELSFEQFHVFYKKLMFEQQKSILDEFKKDSSVFILGNTDRPDASAVYLHDFQRFLLHEQQELWAQDLNKVRERMTKFIDDTMRETAEPFLFVDEFLTYLFSRENSIWDEKYDVVDMQDMNNPLSHYWISSSHNTYLTGDQLRSESSTEAYIRCLRMGCRCIEREYHFPGGDDTYGELRWKGDYGTRIQQYFPSNYVEDISTVDVEVLEKQIIEDNPLGSLCRGILDLNTYNVEGSPLKILKDICKDPLSK
;
A
#
# COMPACT_ATOMS: atom_id res chain seq x y z
N MET A 1 -4.69 3.68 -9.42
CA MET A 1 -3.49 4.50 -9.14
C MET A 1 -3.26 4.43 -7.65
N GLU A 2 -2.12 3.90 -7.22
CA GLU A 2 -1.76 3.77 -5.81
C GLU A 2 -0.73 4.86 -5.49
N ILE A 3 -1.18 5.95 -4.89
CA ILE A 3 -0.32 7.08 -4.54
C ILE A 3 0.62 6.63 -3.43
N LYS A 4 1.91 6.96 -3.57
CA LYS A 4 2.94 6.71 -2.55
C LYS A 4 3.47 8.00 -1.97
N GLU A 5 3.45 9.08 -2.73
CA GLU A 5 3.96 10.37 -2.28
C GLU A 5 3.36 11.52 -3.10
N ILE A 6 3.16 12.67 -2.45
CA ILE A 6 2.73 13.91 -3.07
C ILE A 6 3.73 14.99 -2.67
N ARG A 7 4.48 15.54 -3.64
CA ARG A 7 5.51 16.55 -3.40
C ARG A 7 5.09 17.91 -3.95
N PRO A 8 5.11 18.99 -3.16
CA PRO A 8 5.01 20.34 -3.70
C PRO A 8 6.28 20.71 -4.48
N GLY A 9 6.16 21.65 -5.41
CA GLY A 9 7.29 22.17 -6.17
C GLY A 9 7.59 21.38 -7.45
N LYS A 10 8.86 21.44 -7.86
CA LYS A 10 9.33 20.94 -9.17
C LYS A 10 10.34 19.80 -9.08
N SER A 11 10.46 19.14 -7.93
CA SER A 11 11.45 18.10 -7.65
C SER A 11 11.09 16.77 -8.35
N SER A 12 11.11 16.80 -9.68
CA SER A 12 10.81 15.69 -10.59
C SER A 12 11.54 15.91 -11.93
N LYS A 13 12.05 14.81 -12.51
CA LYS A 13 12.70 14.80 -13.83
C LYS A 13 11.80 15.35 -14.96
N ASP A 14 10.48 15.36 -14.77
CA ASP A 14 9.55 15.91 -15.77
C ASP A 14 9.65 17.45 -15.86
N PHE A 15 9.95 18.12 -14.74
CA PHE A 15 10.09 19.58 -14.67
C PHE A 15 11.45 20.08 -15.20
N GLU A 16 12.44 19.20 -15.29
CA GLU A 16 13.75 19.49 -15.90
C GLU A 16 13.66 19.64 -17.43
N ARG A 17 12.54 19.25 -18.04
CA ARG A 17 12.31 19.34 -19.49
C ARG A 17 11.85 20.74 -19.90
N ALA A 18 12.38 21.23 -21.03
CA ALA A 18 12.42 22.65 -21.46
C ALA A 18 11.13 23.50 -21.30
N LYS A 19 9.92 22.94 -21.48
CA LYS A 19 8.66 23.71 -21.36
C LYS A 19 8.20 23.90 -19.91
N ALA A 20 8.60 22.99 -19.01
CA ALA A 20 8.14 22.95 -17.63
C ALA A 20 8.96 23.87 -16.69
N VAL A 21 10.17 24.24 -17.11
CA VAL A 21 11.07 25.15 -16.37
C VAL A 21 10.43 26.52 -16.10
N ARG A 22 9.62 27.04 -17.04
CA ARG A 22 9.01 28.39 -16.96
C ARG A 22 7.87 28.52 -15.95
N GLN A 23 7.35 27.42 -15.42
CA GLN A 23 6.26 27.47 -14.45
C GLN A 23 6.74 28.08 -13.13
N LYS A 24 5.85 28.61 -12.30
CA LYS A 24 6.27 29.02 -10.95
C LYS A 24 6.29 27.80 -10.04
N GLU A 25 7.32 27.70 -9.19
CA GLU A 25 7.51 26.53 -8.32
C GLU A 25 6.34 26.32 -7.35
N ASP A 26 5.79 27.41 -6.81
CA ASP A 26 4.64 27.41 -5.91
C ASP A 26 3.30 27.04 -6.58
N CYS A 27 3.27 26.97 -7.91
CA CYS A 27 2.13 26.45 -8.67
C CYS A 27 2.31 24.97 -9.05
N CYS A 28 3.45 24.35 -8.76
CA CYS A 28 3.78 23.00 -9.20
C CYS A 28 3.67 21.97 -8.07
N PHE A 29 3.35 20.73 -8.44
CA PHE A 29 3.44 19.58 -7.56
C PHE A 29 3.58 18.29 -8.38
N THR A 30 4.09 17.23 -7.74
CA THR A 30 4.28 15.91 -8.34
C THR A 30 3.60 14.83 -7.50
N ILE A 31 2.89 13.93 -8.16
CA ILE A 31 2.31 12.73 -7.56
C ILE A 31 3.16 11.54 -7.99
N LEU A 32 3.73 10.82 -7.03
CA LEU A 32 4.43 9.56 -7.26
C LEU A 32 3.52 8.40 -6.91
N TYR A 33 3.38 7.44 -7.82
CA TYR A 33 2.42 6.35 -7.69
C TYR A 33 2.93 5.05 -8.31
N GLY A 34 2.38 3.93 -7.83
CA GLY A 34 2.68 2.59 -8.32
C GLY A 34 3.00 1.59 -7.22
N THR A 35 3.14 0.33 -7.62
CA THR A 35 3.44 -0.80 -6.74
C THR A 35 4.91 -1.22 -6.75
N GLN A 36 5.67 -0.74 -7.73
CA GLN A 36 7.07 -1.12 -7.95
C GLN A 36 8.03 -0.23 -7.16
N PHE A 37 9.31 -0.59 -7.14
CA PHE A 37 10.36 0.24 -6.56
C PHE A 37 10.50 1.56 -7.32
N VAL A 38 10.63 1.49 -8.65
CA VAL A 38 10.61 2.67 -9.52
C VAL A 38 9.17 3.12 -9.70
N LEU A 39 8.84 4.28 -9.12
CA LEU A 39 7.49 4.84 -9.18
C LEU A 39 7.26 5.60 -10.49
N SER A 40 6.00 5.60 -10.92
CA SER A 40 5.53 6.50 -11.98
C SER A 40 5.32 7.90 -11.42
N THR A 41 5.62 8.92 -12.22
CA THR A 41 5.46 10.34 -11.85
C THR A 41 4.35 10.99 -12.65
N LEU A 42 3.52 11.79 -11.98
CA LEU A 42 2.58 12.71 -12.59
C LEU A 42 2.90 14.12 -12.09
N SER A 43 3.52 14.92 -12.95
CA SER A 43 4.00 16.27 -12.64
C SER A 43 3.03 17.31 -13.18
N LEU A 44 2.51 18.18 -12.31
CA LEU A 44 1.39 19.08 -12.60
C LEU A 44 1.73 20.53 -12.24
N ALA A 45 1.29 21.46 -13.07
CA ALA A 45 1.35 22.89 -12.80
C ALA A 45 -0.08 23.45 -12.83
N ALA A 46 -0.50 24.05 -11.72
CA ALA A 46 -1.80 24.71 -11.60
C ALA A 46 -1.73 26.15 -12.15
N ASP A 47 -2.89 26.73 -12.45
CA ASP A 47 -2.99 28.12 -12.94
C ASP A 47 -2.62 29.14 -11.85
N SER A 48 -2.74 28.77 -10.59
CA SER A 48 -2.42 29.61 -9.44
C SER A 48 -1.83 28.81 -8.27
N LYS A 49 -1.09 29.49 -7.39
CA LYS A 49 -0.59 28.93 -6.13
C LYS A 49 -1.74 28.42 -5.24
N GLU A 50 -2.85 29.14 -5.25
CA GLU A 50 -4.04 28.80 -4.46
C GLU A 50 -4.64 27.47 -4.93
N ASP A 51 -4.71 27.24 -6.24
CA ASP A 51 -5.22 25.98 -6.77
C ASP A 51 -4.25 24.83 -6.54
N ALA A 52 -2.93 25.05 -6.67
CA ALA A 52 -1.93 24.06 -6.27
C ALA A 52 -2.09 23.66 -4.79
N THR A 53 -2.31 24.64 -3.91
CA THR A 53 -2.52 24.41 -2.47
C THR A 53 -3.80 23.61 -2.19
N LYS A 54 -4.90 23.91 -2.90
CA LYS A 54 -6.15 23.14 -2.79
C LYS A 54 -5.97 21.70 -3.25
N TRP A 55 -5.28 21.48 -4.38
CA TRP A 55 -4.98 20.15 -4.90
C TRP A 55 -4.15 19.34 -3.91
N LEU A 56 -3.05 19.91 -3.41
CA LEU A 56 -2.19 19.27 -2.41
C LEU A 56 -2.97 18.88 -1.16
N SER A 57 -3.79 19.79 -0.63
CA SER A 57 -4.59 19.55 0.57
C SER A 57 -5.65 18.46 0.33
N GLY A 58 -6.39 18.55 -0.77
CA GLY A 58 -7.42 17.58 -1.11
C GLY A 58 -6.84 16.19 -1.36
N LEU A 59 -5.72 16.09 -2.09
CA LEU A 59 -5.06 14.82 -2.36
C LEU A 59 -4.49 14.17 -1.08
N LYS A 60 -3.95 14.97 -0.14
CA LYS A 60 -3.51 14.46 1.17
C LYS A 60 -4.67 13.85 1.96
N ILE A 61 -5.80 14.56 2.03
CA ILE A 61 -7.02 14.06 2.71
C ILE A 61 -7.51 12.77 2.05
N LEU A 62 -7.68 12.77 0.72
CA LEU A 62 -8.15 11.59 -0.02
C LEU A 62 -7.19 10.40 0.12
N HIS A 63 -5.88 10.65 0.16
CA HIS A 63 -4.89 9.60 0.40
C HIS A 63 -5.07 8.98 1.80
N GLN A 64 -5.22 9.82 2.83
CA GLN A 64 -5.44 9.35 4.20
C GLN A 64 -6.76 8.59 4.34
N GLU A 65 -7.84 9.08 3.73
CA GLU A 65 -9.14 8.40 3.68
C GLU A 65 -9.03 7.04 2.97
N ALA A 66 -8.33 6.98 1.83
CA ALA A 66 -8.16 5.73 1.09
C ALA A 66 -7.34 4.68 1.87
N VAL A 67 -6.34 5.09 2.66
CA VAL A 67 -5.53 4.18 3.50
C VAL A 67 -6.34 3.67 4.70
N SER A 68 -7.16 4.53 5.31
CA SER A 68 -7.95 4.23 6.51
C SER A 68 -9.34 3.64 6.24
N ALA A 69 -9.77 3.58 4.97
CA ALA A 69 -11.03 3.00 4.55
C ALA A 69 -11.23 1.56 5.07
N SER A 70 -12.48 1.23 5.41
CA SER A 70 -12.85 -0.12 5.81
C SER A 70 -12.81 -1.07 4.61
N THR A 71 -12.67 -2.37 4.87
CA THR A 71 -12.66 -3.36 3.79
C THR A 71 -13.92 -3.29 2.90
N PRO A 72 -15.15 -3.12 3.41
CA PRO A 72 -16.33 -2.95 2.56
C PRO A 72 -16.29 -1.72 1.65
N THR A 73 -15.82 -0.57 2.14
CA THR A 73 -15.64 0.64 1.30
C THR A 73 -14.61 0.39 0.18
N ILE A 74 -13.53 -0.35 0.47
CA ILE A 74 -12.52 -0.73 -0.51
C ILE A 74 -13.11 -1.66 -1.59
N ILE A 75 -13.91 -2.65 -1.18
CA ILE A 75 -14.62 -3.55 -2.10
C ILE A 75 -15.57 -2.75 -3.02
N GLU A 76 -16.36 -1.83 -2.45
CA GLU A 76 -17.26 -0.99 -3.23
C GLU A 76 -16.48 -0.16 -4.27
N SER A 77 -15.40 0.51 -3.85
CA SER A 77 -14.52 1.28 -4.73
C SER A 77 -13.93 0.41 -5.85
N TRP A 78 -13.53 -0.82 -5.53
CA TRP A 78 -13.02 -1.77 -6.50
C TRP A 78 -14.08 -2.19 -7.52
N LEU A 79 -15.31 -2.46 -7.08
CA LEU A 79 -16.43 -2.80 -7.96
C LEU A 79 -16.80 -1.64 -8.89
N ARG A 80 -16.81 -0.40 -8.40
CA ARG A 80 -17.02 0.80 -9.24
C ARG A 80 -15.95 0.92 -10.32
N LYS A 81 -14.68 0.69 -9.96
CA LYS A 81 -13.56 0.67 -10.92
C LYS A 81 -13.73 -0.40 -12.00
N GLN A 82 -14.29 -1.58 -11.66
CA GLN A 82 -14.59 -2.61 -12.66
C GLN A 82 -15.61 -2.11 -13.68
N ILE A 83 -16.71 -1.48 -13.24
CA ILE A 83 -17.70 -0.91 -14.18
C ILE A 83 -17.06 0.19 -15.03
N TYR A 84 -16.31 1.13 -14.44
CA TYR A 84 -15.69 2.23 -15.19
C TYR A 84 -14.63 1.76 -16.20
N SER A 85 -14.04 0.59 -16.00
CA SER A 85 -13.06 0.03 -16.95
C SER A 85 -13.67 -0.40 -18.30
N VAL A 86 -14.98 -0.65 -18.34
CA VAL A 86 -15.71 -1.13 -19.53
C VAL A 86 -16.84 -0.21 -19.98
N ASP A 87 -17.42 0.56 -19.06
CA ASP A 87 -18.54 1.47 -19.34
C ASP A 87 -18.06 2.80 -19.92
N GLN A 88 -17.81 2.79 -21.23
CA GLN A 88 -17.45 4.00 -22.00
C GLN A 88 -18.59 5.04 -22.04
N THR A 89 -19.81 4.60 -21.75
CA THR A 89 -21.04 5.39 -21.87
C THR A 89 -21.48 6.06 -20.57
N ARG A 90 -20.79 5.81 -19.45
CA ARG A 90 -21.14 6.30 -18.11
C ARG A 90 -22.60 5.98 -17.72
N ARG A 91 -23.09 4.81 -18.12
CA ARG A 91 -24.41 4.27 -17.73
C ARG A 91 -24.49 3.90 -16.25
N ASN A 92 -23.34 3.68 -15.60
CA ASN A 92 -23.28 3.13 -14.24
C ASN A 92 -23.96 1.75 -14.13
N SER A 93 -23.90 0.99 -15.22
CA SER A 93 -24.39 -0.39 -15.32
C SER A 93 -23.40 -1.25 -16.10
N ILE A 94 -23.49 -2.57 -15.93
CA ILE A 94 -22.62 -3.54 -16.61
C ILE A 94 -23.47 -4.58 -17.34
N SER A 95 -23.21 -4.75 -18.64
CA SER A 95 -23.87 -5.75 -19.46
C SER A 95 -23.26 -7.14 -19.31
N LEU A 96 -24.01 -8.18 -19.66
CA LEU A 96 -23.52 -9.56 -19.70
C LEU A 96 -22.26 -9.74 -20.57
N ARG A 97 -22.13 -8.96 -21.64
CA ARG A 97 -20.95 -9.01 -22.54
C ARG A 97 -19.72 -8.41 -21.86
N GLU A 98 -19.87 -7.26 -21.24
CA GLU A 98 -18.79 -6.57 -20.52
C GLU A 98 -18.33 -7.39 -19.31
N LEU A 99 -19.27 -7.98 -18.56
CA LEU A 99 -18.93 -8.83 -17.41
C LEU A 99 -18.13 -10.08 -17.81
N LYS A 100 -18.44 -10.69 -18.96
CA LYS A 100 -17.65 -11.82 -19.51
C LYS A 100 -16.20 -11.44 -19.81
N THR A 101 -15.95 -10.17 -20.12
CA THR A 101 -14.59 -9.66 -20.37
C THR A 101 -13.88 -9.36 -19.05
N ILE A 102 -14.56 -8.80 -18.04
CA ILE A 102 -13.95 -8.44 -16.75
C ILE A 102 -13.60 -9.66 -15.91
N LEU A 103 -14.51 -10.64 -15.78
CA LEU A 103 -14.33 -11.75 -14.84
C LEU A 103 -12.99 -12.50 -15.02
N PRO A 104 -12.56 -12.85 -16.25
CA PRO A 104 -11.24 -13.46 -16.46
C PRO A 104 -10.06 -12.55 -16.08
N LEU A 105 -10.18 -11.23 -16.28
CA LEU A 105 -9.13 -10.27 -15.93
C LEU A 105 -8.94 -10.14 -14.42
N VAL A 106 -9.98 -10.42 -13.64
CA VAL A 106 -9.94 -10.49 -12.18
C VAL A 106 -9.74 -11.93 -11.67
N ASN A 107 -9.20 -12.81 -12.52
CA ASN A 107 -8.91 -14.22 -12.22
C ASN A 107 -10.13 -15.08 -11.86
N PHE A 108 -11.34 -14.69 -12.28
CA PHE A 108 -12.54 -15.50 -12.12
C PHE A 108 -12.86 -16.25 -13.41
N LYS A 109 -12.79 -17.59 -13.37
CA LYS A 109 -13.12 -18.44 -14.52
C LYS A 109 -14.63 -18.57 -14.68
N VAL A 110 -15.15 -18.05 -15.78
CA VAL A 110 -16.57 -18.22 -16.15
C VAL A 110 -16.79 -19.63 -16.71
N ASN A 111 -17.54 -20.45 -15.98
CA ASN A 111 -17.83 -21.83 -16.38
C ASN A 111 -18.62 -21.93 -17.69
N SER A 112 -19.65 -21.10 -17.86
CA SER A 112 -20.42 -21.02 -19.11
C SER A 112 -21.17 -19.70 -19.23
N ALA A 113 -21.58 -19.35 -20.45
CA ALA A 113 -22.49 -18.22 -20.67
C ALA A 113 -23.85 -18.43 -20.00
N LYS A 114 -24.29 -19.69 -19.85
CA LYS A 114 -25.53 -20.05 -19.17
C LYS A 114 -25.46 -19.72 -17.67
N PHE A 115 -24.34 -20.05 -17.01
CA PHE A 115 -24.10 -19.72 -15.61
C PHE A 115 -24.33 -18.22 -15.30
N LEU A 116 -23.75 -17.33 -16.12
CA LEU A 116 -23.93 -15.89 -15.92
C LEU A 116 -25.37 -15.44 -16.19
N LYS A 117 -26.04 -16.01 -17.21
CA LYS A 117 -27.45 -15.69 -17.47
C LYS A 117 -28.36 -16.11 -16.32
N ASP A 118 -28.14 -17.31 -15.78
CA ASP A 118 -28.91 -17.82 -14.65
C ASP A 118 -28.71 -16.90 -13.43
N LYS A 119 -27.48 -16.43 -13.17
CA LYS A 119 -27.19 -15.45 -12.11
C LYS A 119 -27.83 -14.08 -12.35
N PHE A 120 -27.91 -13.60 -13.59
CA PHE A 120 -28.58 -12.35 -13.93
C PHE A 120 -30.08 -12.44 -13.64
N VAL A 121 -30.71 -13.56 -14.01
CA VAL A 121 -32.12 -13.81 -13.70
C VAL A 121 -32.34 -13.87 -12.18
N GLU A 122 -31.46 -14.54 -11.44
CA GLU A 122 -31.53 -14.65 -9.98
C GLU A 122 -31.50 -13.28 -9.26
N ILE A 123 -30.80 -12.31 -9.83
CA ILE A 123 -30.64 -10.95 -9.28
C ILE A 123 -31.72 -9.99 -9.78
N GLY A 124 -32.56 -10.44 -10.72
CA GLY A 124 -33.58 -9.60 -11.34
C GLY A 124 -33.00 -8.58 -12.33
N ALA A 125 -31.93 -8.94 -13.03
CA ALA A 125 -31.36 -8.11 -14.09
C ALA A 125 -32.39 -7.85 -15.20
N HIS A 126 -32.41 -6.62 -15.71
CA HIS A 126 -33.28 -6.26 -16.83
C HIS A 126 -32.45 -6.10 -18.10
N LYS A 127 -32.89 -6.72 -19.21
CA LYS A 127 -32.22 -6.67 -20.53
C LYS A 127 -30.73 -7.06 -20.52
N ASP A 128 -30.36 -8.08 -19.75
CA ASP A 128 -28.96 -8.52 -19.62
C ASP A 128 -27.99 -7.42 -19.11
N GLU A 129 -28.51 -6.47 -18.32
CA GLU A 129 -27.73 -5.44 -17.63
C GLU A 129 -27.97 -5.47 -16.12
N LEU A 130 -26.89 -5.26 -15.37
CA LEU A 130 -26.92 -5.07 -13.92
C LEU A 130 -26.63 -3.58 -13.61
N SER A 131 -27.49 -2.94 -12.82
CA SER A 131 -27.12 -1.67 -12.18
C SER A 131 -25.94 -1.88 -11.22
N PHE A 132 -25.33 -0.79 -10.72
CA PHE A 132 -24.27 -0.90 -9.73
C PHE A 132 -24.70 -1.70 -8.48
N GLU A 133 -25.90 -1.44 -7.97
CA GLU A 133 -26.47 -2.11 -6.80
C GLU A 133 -26.66 -3.61 -7.08
N GLN A 134 -27.15 -3.96 -8.27
CA GLN A 134 -27.30 -5.35 -8.69
C GLN A 134 -25.96 -6.04 -8.91
N PHE A 135 -24.95 -5.34 -9.42
CA PHE A 135 -23.60 -5.86 -9.58
C PHE A 135 -22.92 -6.10 -8.22
N HIS A 136 -23.17 -5.25 -7.23
CA HIS A 136 -22.71 -5.45 -5.87
C HIS A 136 -23.31 -6.73 -5.25
N VAL A 137 -24.62 -6.95 -5.42
CA VAL A 137 -25.30 -8.18 -5.01
C VAL A 137 -24.75 -9.41 -5.76
N PHE A 138 -24.50 -9.27 -7.07
CA PHE A 138 -23.87 -10.32 -7.88
C PHE A 138 -22.53 -10.75 -7.29
N TYR A 139 -21.67 -9.77 -6.98
CA TYR A 139 -20.37 -10.02 -6.38
C TYR A 139 -20.50 -10.74 -5.03
N LYS A 140 -21.34 -10.23 -4.12
CA LYS A 140 -21.56 -10.85 -2.80
C LYS A 140 -21.97 -12.32 -2.91
N LYS A 141 -22.96 -12.62 -3.77
CA LYS A 141 -23.41 -14.00 -4.01
C LYS A 141 -22.31 -14.90 -4.58
N LEU A 142 -21.55 -14.37 -5.54
CA LEU A 142 -20.45 -15.10 -6.16
C LEU A 142 -19.35 -15.44 -5.13
N MET A 143 -18.95 -14.47 -4.31
CA MET A 143 -17.93 -14.67 -3.28
C MET A 143 -18.41 -15.66 -2.21
N PHE A 144 -19.65 -15.52 -1.75
CA PHE A 144 -20.26 -16.43 -0.80
C PHE A 144 -20.25 -17.88 -1.29
N GLU A 145 -20.63 -18.14 -2.54
CA GLU A 145 -20.60 -19.49 -3.13
C GLU A 145 -19.20 -20.08 -3.17
N GLN A 146 -18.19 -19.26 -3.50
CA GLN A 146 -16.80 -19.69 -3.58
C GLN A 146 -16.16 -19.94 -2.20
N GLN A 147 -16.67 -19.30 -1.16
CA GLN A 147 -16.15 -19.40 0.22
C GLN A 147 -16.99 -20.30 1.11
N LYS A 148 -18.08 -20.88 0.60
CA LYS A 148 -19.01 -21.72 1.37
C LYS A 148 -18.35 -22.90 2.08
N SER A 149 -17.28 -23.48 1.52
CA SER A 149 -16.56 -24.59 2.16
C SER A 149 -15.95 -24.21 3.49
N ILE A 150 -15.51 -22.95 3.65
CA ILE A 150 -14.96 -22.42 4.91
C ILE A 150 -16.07 -22.40 5.96
N LEU A 151 -17.27 -22.00 5.55
CA LEU A 151 -18.44 -22.04 6.41
C LEU A 151 -18.77 -23.46 6.89
N ASP A 152 -18.62 -24.44 5.99
CA ASP A 152 -18.86 -25.85 6.32
C ASP A 152 -17.81 -26.41 7.31
N GLU A 153 -16.60 -25.85 7.35
CA GLU A 153 -15.58 -26.17 8.37
C GLU A 153 -15.96 -25.60 9.74
N PHE A 154 -16.36 -24.32 9.81
CA PHE A 154 -16.85 -23.72 11.06
C PHE A 154 -18.04 -24.47 11.68
N LYS A 155 -18.88 -25.10 10.85
CA LYS A 155 -19.99 -25.94 11.34
C LYS A 155 -19.54 -27.25 11.98
N LYS A 156 -18.37 -27.77 11.62
CA LYS A 156 -17.84 -29.04 12.14
C LYS A 156 -17.12 -28.85 13.47
N ASP A 157 -16.37 -27.77 13.62
CA ASP A 157 -15.42 -27.58 14.72
C ASP A 157 -16.02 -26.97 16.00
N SER A 158 -17.30 -27.24 16.28
CA SER A 158 -18.02 -26.76 17.48
C SER A 158 -18.27 -25.23 17.57
N SER A 159 -17.93 -24.45 16.54
CA SER A 159 -18.35 -23.04 16.38
C SER A 159 -19.83 -22.90 15.97
N VAL A 160 -20.67 -23.84 16.40
CA VAL A 160 -22.11 -23.96 16.09
C VAL A 160 -22.89 -22.71 16.51
N PHE A 161 -22.40 -21.98 17.51
CA PHE A 161 -23.02 -20.74 17.99
C PHE A 161 -22.99 -19.61 16.95
N ILE A 162 -22.04 -19.61 16.00
CA ILE A 162 -21.92 -18.55 14.99
C ILE A 162 -22.99 -18.69 13.90
N LEU A 163 -23.38 -19.94 13.58
CA LEU A 163 -24.14 -20.21 12.35
C LEU A 163 -25.59 -20.66 12.56
N GLY A 164 -25.93 -21.12 13.76
CA GLY A 164 -27.24 -21.73 14.02
C GLY A 164 -27.51 -22.96 13.15
N ASN A 165 -28.39 -23.85 13.59
CA ASN A 165 -28.88 -24.94 12.76
C ASN A 165 -30.04 -24.44 11.88
N THR A 166 -29.76 -23.55 10.92
CA THR A 166 -30.78 -23.03 9.99
C THR A 166 -30.63 -23.64 8.60
N ASP A 167 -31.77 -23.92 7.97
CA ASP A 167 -31.83 -24.41 6.57
C ASP A 167 -31.50 -23.30 5.54
N ARG A 168 -31.27 -22.05 5.99
CA ARG A 168 -30.93 -20.88 5.16
C ARG A 168 -29.71 -20.13 5.73
N PRO A 169 -28.49 -20.60 5.43
CA PRO A 169 -27.25 -19.98 5.91
C PRO A 169 -27.06 -18.54 5.41
N ASP A 170 -27.61 -18.21 4.24
CA ASP A 170 -27.57 -16.88 3.60
C ASP A 170 -28.46 -15.84 4.30
N ALA A 171 -29.50 -16.28 5.02
CA ALA A 171 -30.39 -15.42 5.81
C ALA A 171 -30.01 -15.38 7.30
N SER A 172 -28.94 -16.08 7.68
CA SER A 172 -28.47 -16.12 9.06
C SER A 172 -27.64 -14.89 9.38
N ALA A 173 -27.57 -14.54 10.66
CA ALA A 173 -26.85 -13.38 11.16
C ALA A 173 -26.00 -13.76 12.37
N VAL A 174 -24.81 -13.19 12.45
CA VAL A 174 -23.91 -13.23 13.59
C VAL A 174 -24.17 -11.97 14.41
N TYR A 175 -24.80 -12.14 15.57
CA TYR A 175 -25.11 -11.05 16.49
C TYR A 175 -23.89 -10.66 17.33
N LEU A 176 -23.95 -9.48 17.95
CA LEU A 176 -22.86 -8.91 18.76
C LEU A 176 -22.24 -9.90 19.76
N HIS A 177 -23.06 -10.63 20.53
CA HIS A 177 -22.55 -11.58 21.53
C HIS A 177 -21.91 -12.82 20.90
N ASP A 178 -22.43 -13.31 19.78
CA ASP A 178 -21.81 -14.43 19.07
C ASP A 178 -20.49 -14.00 18.43
N PHE A 179 -20.44 -12.79 17.86
CA PHE A 179 -19.20 -12.22 17.37
C PHE A 179 -18.16 -12.02 18.49
N GLN A 180 -18.58 -11.55 19.67
CA GLN A 180 -17.72 -11.47 20.86
C GLN A 180 -17.14 -12.84 21.24
N ARG A 181 -17.99 -13.89 21.27
CA ARG A 181 -17.55 -15.25 21.57
C ARG A 181 -16.56 -15.78 20.54
N PHE A 182 -16.78 -15.48 19.26
CA PHE A 182 -15.84 -15.80 18.19
C PHE A 182 -14.47 -15.14 18.43
N LEU A 183 -14.45 -13.84 18.73
CA LEU A 183 -13.21 -13.11 19.00
C LEU A 183 -12.47 -13.70 20.21
N LEU A 184 -13.18 -14.00 21.30
CA LEU A 184 -12.56 -14.50 22.53
C LEU A 184 -12.06 -15.94 22.42
N HIS A 185 -12.84 -16.83 21.80
CA HIS A 185 -12.58 -18.27 21.86
C HIS A 185 -11.88 -18.80 20.60
N GLU A 186 -12.14 -18.22 19.43
CA GLU A 186 -11.55 -18.67 18.17
C GLU A 186 -10.35 -17.79 17.77
N GLN A 187 -10.49 -16.46 17.88
CA GLN A 187 -9.41 -15.53 17.51
C GLN A 187 -8.47 -15.21 18.68
N GLN A 188 -8.83 -15.59 19.91
CA GLN A 188 -8.05 -15.34 21.14
C GLN A 188 -7.79 -13.85 21.43
N GLU A 189 -8.74 -12.99 21.04
CA GLU A 189 -8.66 -11.54 21.15
C GLU A 189 -9.15 -11.05 22.53
N LEU A 190 -8.23 -10.90 23.48
CA LEU A 190 -8.57 -10.54 24.87
C LEU A 190 -9.25 -9.16 25.01
N TRP A 191 -9.02 -8.23 24.09
CA TRP A 191 -9.68 -6.92 24.11
C TRP A 191 -11.20 -7.03 23.93
N ALA A 192 -11.69 -8.13 23.35
CA ALA A 192 -13.11 -8.39 23.12
C ALA A 192 -13.89 -8.70 24.42
N GLN A 193 -13.23 -8.77 25.58
CA GLN A 193 -13.91 -8.81 26.88
C GLN A 193 -14.75 -7.53 27.10
N ASP A 194 -14.32 -6.40 26.52
CA ASP A 194 -15.09 -5.17 26.50
C ASP A 194 -16.08 -5.18 25.33
N LEU A 195 -17.35 -5.40 25.64
CA LEU A 195 -18.43 -5.45 24.66
C LEU A 195 -18.56 -4.15 23.85
N ASN A 196 -18.18 -2.99 24.40
CA ASN A 196 -18.24 -1.73 23.68
C ASN A 196 -17.21 -1.67 22.54
N LYS A 197 -16.01 -2.22 22.75
CA LYS A 197 -14.98 -2.33 21.71
C LYS A 197 -15.42 -3.28 20.59
N VAL A 198 -16.08 -4.38 20.95
CA VAL A 198 -16.65 -5.31 19.96
C VAL A 198 -17.72 -4.60 19.13
N ARG A 199 -18.60 -3.84 19.77
CA ARG A 199 -19.63 -3.03 19.08
C ARG A 199 -19.01 -2.02 18.13
N GLU A 200 -17.98 -1.31 18.58
CA GLU A 200 -17.25 -0.34 17.74
C GLU A 200 -16.61 -1.02 16.52
N ARG A 201 -15.93 -2.17 16.72
CA ARG A 201 -15.33 -2.95 15.64
C ARG A 201 -16.36 -3.37 14.58
N MET A 202 -17.49 -3.91 15.01
CA MET A 202 -18.57 -4.31 14.09
C MET A 202 -19.16 -3.10 13.37
N THR A 203 -19.45 -2.02 14.08
CA THR A 203 -20.09 -0.82 13.50
C THR A 203 -19.19 -0.18 12.44
N LYS A 204 -17.89 -0.03 12.75
CA LYS A 204 -16.90 0.50 11.80
C LYS A 204 -16.73 -0.37 10.56
N PHE A 205 -16.85 -1.69 10.71
CA PHE A 205 -16.75 -2.61 9.58
C PHE A 205 -17.99 -2.57 8.69
N ILE A 206 -19.20 -2.57 9.28
CA ILE A 206 -20.46 -2.59 8.52
C ILE A 206 -20.62 -1.33 7.67
N ASP A 207 -20.23 -0.16 8.21
CA ASP A 207 -20.28 1.16 7.54
C ASP A 207 -21.64 1.47 6.86
N ASP A 208 -22.71 0.88 7.39
CA ASP A 208 -24.07 1.01 6.84
C ASP A 208 -24.87 1.99 7.70
N THR A 209 -24.78 3.27 7.35
CA THR A 209 -25.54 4.35 7.99
C THR A 209 -27.06 4.22 7.80
N MET A 210 -27.53 3.30 6.94
CA MET A 210 -28.95 3.07 6.66
C MET A 210 -29.57 1.94 7.47
N ARG A 211 -28.77 1.11 8.18
CA ARG A 211 -29.32 0.11 9.12
C ARG A 211 -29.77 0.78 10.41
N GLU A 212 -31.07 1.02 10.52
CA GLU A 212 -31.72 1.48 11.74
C GLU A 212 -31.85 0.34 12.78
N THR A 213 -30.72 -0.21 13.25
CA THR A 213 -30.72 -1.25 14.28
C THR A 213 -30.00 -0.78 15.54
N ALA A 214 -30.60 -1.06 16.70
CA ALA A 214 -30.06 -0.65 18.01
C ALA A 214 -28.73 -1.33 18.37
N GLU A 215 -28.49 -2.53 17.85
CA GLU A 215 -27.26 -3.30 18.05
C GLU A 215 -26.74 -3.85 16.70
N PRO A 216 -25.42 -3.86 16.47
CA PRO A 216 -24.86 -4.31 15.20
C PRO A 216 -24.91 -5.85 15.08
N PHE A 217 -25.08 -6.30 13.86
CA PHE A 217 -25.00 -7.71 13.48
C PHE A 217 -24.39 -7.81 12.07
N LEU A 218 -23.77 -8.95 11.78
CA LEU A 218 -23.24 -9.26 10.45
C LEU A 218 -24.11 -10.33 9.82
N PHE A 219 -24.55 -10.16 8.58
CA PHE A 219 -25.03 -11.31 7.82
C PHE A 219 -23.88 -12.30 7.59
N VAL A 220 -24.18 -13.58 7.34
CA VAL A 220 -23.12 -14.59 7.18
C VAL A 220 -22.15 -14.24 6.03
N ASP A 221 -22.62 -13.64 4.93
CA ASP A 221 -21.72 -13.16 3.86
C ASP A 221 -20.78 -12.04 4.34
N GLU A 222 -21.25 -11.19 5.24
CA GLU A 222 -20.48 -10.09 5.81
C GLU A 222 -19.48 -10.60 6.84
N PHE A 223 -19.85 -11.62 7.62
CA PHE A 223 -18.92 -12.32 8.51
C PHE A 223 -17.83 -13.03 7.70
N LEU A 224 -18.17 -13.72 6.62
CA LEU A 224 -17.16 -14.30 5.72
C LEU A 224 -16.25 -13.21 5.13
N THR A 225 -16.82 -12.07 4.73
CA THR A 225 -16.04 -10.91 4.27
C THR A 225 -15.09 -10.42 5.37
N TYR A 226 -15.55 -10.37 6.62
CA TYR A 226 -14.74 -10.00 7.78
C TYR A 226 -13.55 -10.93 7.97
N LEU A 227 -13.73 -12.26 7.84
CA LEU A 227 -12.64 -13.22 8.01
C LEU A 227 -11.47 -12.99 7.04
N PHE A 228 -11.75 -12.49 5.84
CA PHE A 228 -10.75 -12.15 4.81
C PHE A 228 -10.34 -10.67 4.80
N SER A 229 -10.90 -9.88 5.71
CA SER A 229 -10.67 -8.45 5.77
C SER A 229 -9.34 -8.10 6.42
N ARG A 230 -8.86 -6.88 6.17
CA ARG A 230 -7.68 -6.35 6.89
C ARG A 230 -7.94 -6.25 8.39
N GLU A 231 -9.19 -6.04 8.78
CA GLU A 231 -9.67 -6.05 10.15
C GLU A 231 -9.62 -7.45 10.79
N ASN A 232 -9.30 -8.51 10.05
CA ASN A 232 -8.97 -9.82 10.62
C ASN A 232 -7.59 -10.29 10.16
N SER A 233 -6.66 -9.34 10.01
CA SER A 233 -5.27 -9.62 9.62
C SER A 233 -4.60 -10.54 10.63
N ILE A 234 -3.77 -11.46 10.13
CA ILE A 234 -2.86 -12.27 10.95
C ILE A 234 -1.75 -11.42 11.59
N TRP A 235 -1.49 -10.22 11.06
CA TRP A 235 -0.49 -9.29 11.57
C TRP A 235 -1.04 -8.52 12.76
N ASP A 236 -0.29 -8.53 13.87
CA ASP A 236 -0.59 -7.77 15.06
C ASP A 236 0.03 -6.36 14.96
N GLU A 237 -0.84 -5.35 14.80
CA GLU A 237 -0.47 -3.95 14.60
C GLU A 237 0.38 -3.37 15.75
N LYS A 238 0.43 -4.01 16.93
CA LYS A 238 1.31 -3.55 18.02
C LYS A 238 2.79 -3.55 17.63
N TYR A 239 3.17 -4.39 16.66
CA TYR A 239 4.55 -4.48 16.15
C TYR A 239 4.85 -3.45 15.06
N ASP A 240 3.87 -2.62 14.65
CA ASP A 240 4.12 -1.47 13.76
C ASP A 240 4.79 -0.30 14.50
N VAL A 241 4.72 -0.30 15.83
CA VAL A 241 5.31 0.73 16.68
C VAL A 241 6.64 0.23 17.24
N VAL A 242 7.66 1.08 17.18
CA VAL A 242 8.96 0.80 17.76
C VAL A 242 8.89 0.83 19.28
N ASP A 243 9.33 -0.26 19.92
CA ASP A 243 9.60 -0.26 21.36
C ASP A 243 10.92 0.46 21.65
N MET A 244 10.81 1.65 22.23
CA MET A 244 11.95 2.49 22.60
C MET A 244 12.86 1.85 23.66
N GLN A 245 12.35 0.90 24.45
CA GLN A 245 13.16 0.20 25.45
C GLN A 245 14.15 -0.76 24.77
N ASP A 246 13.75 -1.34 23.64
CA ASP A 246 14.57 -2.25 22.84
C ASP A 246 15.58 -1.51 21.93
N MET A 247 15.61 -0.17 21.92
CA MET A 247 16.53 0.63 21.09
C MET A 247 17.82 1.08 21.82
N ASN A 248 18.16 0.46 22.96
CA ASN A 248 19.28 0.87 23.81
C ASN A 248 20.49 -0.10 23.81
N ASN A 249 20.44 -1.17 23.03
CA ASN A 249 21.54 -2.13 22.91
C ASN A 249 22.65 -1.57 21.97
N PRO A 250 23.86 -2.17 21.97
CA PRO A 250 24.87 -1.85 20.97
C PRO A 250 24.38 -2.12 19.54
N LEU A 251 24.84 -1.32 18.55
CA LEU A 251 24.40 -1.42 17.15
C LEU A 251 24.58 -2.82 16.54
N SER A 252 25.60 -3.56 16.97
CA SER A 252 25.88 -4.93 16.54
C SER A 252 24.82 -5.96 16.94
N HIS A 253 23.86 -5.60 17.79
CA HIS A 253 22.77 -6.48 18.22
C HIS A 253 21.52 -6.34 17.33
N TYR A 254 21.50 -5.39 16.39
CA TYR A 254 20.36 -5.14 15.52
C TYR A 254 20.59 -5.64 14.11
N TRP A 255 19.55 -6.17 13.49
CA TRP A 255 19.50 -6.27 12.04
C TRP A 255 19.21 -4.90 11.44
N ILE A 256 20.11 -4.44 10.57
CA ILE A 256 20.00 -3.14 9.91
C ILE A 256 19.59 -3.37 8.47
N SER A 257 18.41 -2.86 8.11
CA SER A 257 17.96 -2.84 6.71
C SER A 257 18.95 -2.04 5.87
N SER A 258 19.65 -2.73 4.96
CA SER A 258 20.80 -2.22 4.22
C SER A 258 20.60 -2.39 2.71
N SER A 259 20.99 -1.39 1.92
CA SER A 259 20.87 -1.36 0.47
C SER A 259 22.26 -1.31 -0.16
N HIS A 260 22.48 -2.15 -1.16
CA HIS A 260 23.69 -2.21 -1.97
C HIS A 260 23.46 -1.49 -3.31
N ASN A 261 24.44 -0.70 -3.75
CA ASN A 261 24.35 0.17 -4.94
C ASN A 261 23.03 0.95 -5.02
N THR A 262 22.68 1.65 -3.94
CA THR A 262 21.36 2.27 -3.73
C THR A 262 20.93 3.24 -4.83
N TYR A 263 21.89 3.79 -5.58
CA TYR A 263 21.61 4.68 -6.70
C TYR A 263 20.97 3.99 -7.92
N LEU A 264 21.13 2.68 -8.09
CA LEU A 264 20.65 1.95 -9.27
C LEU A 264 19.14 1.69 -9.20
N THR A 265 18.47 1.84 -10.34
CA THR A 265 17.02 1.63 -10.47
C THR A 265 16.64 0.27 -11.07
N GLY A 266 17.63 -0.53 -11.49
CA GLY A 266 17.46 -1.84 -12.11
C GLY A 266 18.74 -2.68 -12.07
N ASP A 267 19.13 -3.25 -13.22
CA ASP A 267 20.31 -4.11 -13.33
C ASP A 267 21.65 -3.36 -13.14
N GLN A 268 22.71 -4.12 -12.82
CA GLN A 268 24.05 -3.59 -12.47
C GLN A 268 24.83 -2.99 -13.64
N LEU A 269 24.40 -3.18 -14.90
CA LEU A 269 25.18 -2.84 -16.09
C LEU A 269 24.58 -1.71 -16.92
N ARG A 270 23.26 -1.65 -17.02
CA ARG A 270 22.51 -0.86 -18.00
C ARG A 270 21.40 -0.01 -17.40
N SER A 271 21.07 -0.21 -16.12
CA SER A 271 20.02 0.59 -15.50
C SER A 271 20.49 1.98 -15.12
N GLU A 272 19.55 2.91 -15.12
CA GLU A 272 19.84 4.29 -14.76
C GLU A 272 20.15 4.42 -13.27
N SER A 273 20.99 5.41 -12.97
CA SER A 273 21.17 5.91 -11.61
C SER A 273 20.14 7.00 -11.30
N SER A 274 19.62 7.05 -10.08
CA SER A 274 18.61 8.03 -9.70
C SER A 274 18.66 8.41 -8.23
N THR A 275 18.50 9.70 -7.94
CA THR A 275 18.26 10.20 -6.58
C THR A 275 16.96 9.67 -5.98
N GLU A 276 15.96 9.39 -6.83
CA GLU A 276 14.70 8.76 -6.42
C GLU A 276 14.90 7.36 -5.82
N ALA A 277 15.96 6.65 -6.21
CA ALA A 277 16.26 5.32 -5.64
C ALA A 277 16.66 5.44 -4.16
N TYR A 278 17.46 6.45 -3.81
CA TYR A 278 17.79 6.76 -2.41
C TYR A 278 16.55 7.16 -1.62
N ILE A 279 15.72 8.09 -2.14
CA ILE A 279 14.48 8.53 -1.47
C ILE A 279 13.58 7.33 -1.22
N ARG A 280 13.41 6.46 -2.23
CA ARG A 280 12.57 5.27 -2.11
C ARG A 280 13.12 4.28 -1.08
N CYS A 281 14.42 3.96 -1.11
CA CYS A 281 15.04 3.08 -0.13
C CYS A 281 14.86 3.59 1.30
N LEU A 282 15.12 4.88 1.53
CA LEU A 282 14.94 5.50 2.84
C LEU A 282 13.47 5.46 3.30
N ARG A 283 12.52 5.77 2.41
CA ARG A 283 11.06 5.67 2.71
C ARG A 283 10.59 4.24 2.92
N MET A 284 11.26 3.24 2.37
CA MET A 284 11.00 1.81 2.64
C MET A 284 11.63 1.33 3.97
N GLY A 285 12.20 2.23 4.76
CA GLY A 285 12.80 1.90 6.06
C GLY A 285 14.27 1.47 6.00
N CYS A 286 14.92 1.49 4.82
CA CYS A 286 16.35 1.22 4.71
C CYS A 286 17.15 2.24 5.52
N ARG A 287 18.12 1.79 6.32
CA ARG A 287 18.91 2.62 7.25
C ARG A 287 20.39 2.69 6.87
N CYS A 288 20.90 1.74 6.09
CA CYS A 288 22.25 1.77 5.54
C CYS A 288 22.16 1.81 4.01
N ILE A 289 22.68 2.88 3.41
CA ILE A 289 22.66 3.10 1.97
C ILE A 289 24.08 3.17 1.45
N GLU A 290 24.30 2.65 0.25
CA GLU A 290 25.61 2.63 -0.38
C GLU A 290 25.77 3.81 -1.34
N ARG A 291 26.95 4.42 -1.29
CA ARG A 291 27.36 5.55 -2.11
C ARG A 291 28.73 5.26 -2.72
N GLU A 292 28.79 5.23 -4.05
CA GLU A 292 30.04 5.03 -4.79
C GLU A 292 30.62 6.39 -5.23
N TYR A 293 31.85 6.67 -4.81
CA TYR A 293 32.60 7.86 -5.23
C TYR A 293 33.57 7.50 -6.35
N HIS A 294 33.72 8.40 -7.32
CA HIS A 294 34.84 8.35 -8.25
C HIS A 294 35.56 9.70 -8.29
N PHE A 295 36.86 9.68 -8.05
CA PHE A 295 37.72 10.83 -8.30
C PHE A 295 38.15 10.78 -9.77
N PRO A 296 37.69 11.73 -10.62
CA PRO A 296 38.20 11.79 -11.98
C PRO A 296 39.70 12.08 -11.89
N GLY A 297 40.53 11.12 -12.27
CA GLY A 297 41.97 11.32 -12.32
C GLY A 297 42.33 12.38 -13.35
N GLY A 298 42.99 13.45 -12.90
CA GLY A 298 43.70 14.44 -13.73
C GLY A 298 42.98 15.77 -13.95
N ASP A 299 43.01 16.66 -12.96
CA ASP A 299 43.77 17.92 -12.99
C ASP A 299 43.54 18.65 -11.65
N ASP A 300 44.50 19.46 -11.20
CA ASP A 300 44.54 20.16 -9.91
C ASP A 300 43.47 21.27 -9.75
N THR A 301 42.21 20.98 -10.04
CA THR A 301 41.07 21.82 -9.63
C THR A 301 40.42 21.22 -8.39
N TYR A 302 40.72 21.83 -7.23
CA TYR A 302 39.85 21.77 -6.07
C TYR A 302 38.40 22.02 -6.49
N GLY A 303 37.48 21.10 -6.17
CA GLY A 303 36.14 21.54 -5.77
C GLY A 303 34.89 20.80 -6.26
N GLU A 304 34.92 19.74 -7.06
CA GLU A 304 33.68 19.03 -7.40
C GLU A 304 33.83 17.51 -7.37
N LEU A 305 33.36 16.88 -6.28
CA LEU A 305 33.09 15.45 -6.26
C LEU A 305 32.08 15.14 -7.38
N ARG A 306 32.33 14.10 -8.16
CA ARG A 306 31.41 13.67 -9.22
C ARG A 306 30.95 12.23 -8.97
N TRP A 307 29.64 12.01 -9.05
CA TRP A 307 28.99 10.72 -8.96
C TRP A 307 29.14 9.95 -10.25
N LYS A 308 29.30 8.62 -10.19
CA LYS A 308 29.18 7.77 -11.36
C LYS A 308 27.70 7.38 -11.55
N GLY A 309 27.14 7.66 -12.72
CA GLY A 309 25.80 7.24 -13.10
C GLY A 309 25.37 7.74 -14.47
N ASP A 310 24.11 7.50 -14.83
CA ASP A 310 23.65 7.72 -16.20
C ASP A 310 22.93 9.07 -16.34
N TYR A 311 23.30 9.87 -17.36
CA TYR A 311 22.63 11.15 -17.68
C TYR A 311 22.32 11.25 -19.17
N GLY A 312 21.03 11.28 -19.52
CA GLY A 312 20.57 11.33 -20.91
C GLY A 312 20.87 10.04 -21.67
N THR A 313 21.54 10.11 -22.82
CA THR A 313 21.96 8.94 -23.61
C THR A 313 23.30 8.34 -23.13
N ARG A 314 23.84 8.82 -22.01
CA ARG A 314 25.19 8.52 -21.57
C ARG A 314 25.16 7.61 -20.35
N ILE A 315 25.60 6.37 -20.58
CA ILE A 315 25.70 5.31 -19.58
C ILE A 315 27.08 5.38 -18.91
N GLN A 316 27.13 5.25 -17.58
CA GLN A 316 28.31 5.34 -16.71
C GLN A 316 29.14 6.63 -16.81
N GLN A 317 28.48 7.80 -16.85
CA GLN A 317 29.18 9.09 -16.82
C GLN A 317 29.14 9.78 -15.45
N TYR A 318 29.87 10.88 -15.32
CA TYR A 318 30.06 11.57 -14.05
C TYR A 318 29.07 12.75 -13.90
N PHE A 319 28.24 12.78 -12.85
CA PHE A 319 27.32 13.90 -12.53
C PHE A 319 27.73 14.63 -11.23
N PRO A 320 27.37 15.90 -11.00
CA PRO A 320 27.88 16.67 -9.84
C PRO A 320 27.35 16.20 -8.48
N SER A 321 28.22 16.14 -7.46
CA SER A 321 27.97 15.63 -6.08
C SER A 321 26.77 16.23 -5.33
N ASN A 322 26.24 17.37 -5.77
CA ASN A 322 25.25 18.17 -5.06
C ASN A 322 23.79 17.66 -5.16
N TYR A 323 23.51 16.60 -5.93
CA TYR A 323 22.14 16.06 -6.03
C TYR A 323 21.74 15.14 -4.87
N VAL A 324 22.69 14.70 -4.04
CA VAL A 324 22.43 14.02 -2.77
C VAL A 324 23.35 14.68 -1.74
N GLU A 325 22.75 15.53 -0.91
CA GLU A 325 23.46 16.31 0.09
C GLU A 325 23.42 15.60 1.44
N ASP A 326 24.54 15.65 2.17
CA ASP A 326 24.57 15.19 3.56
C ASP A 326 23.73 16.13 4.42
N ILE A 327 22.88 15.59 5.29
CA ILE A 327 21.91 16.35 6.10
C ILE A 327 22.58 17.39 7.04
N SER A 328 23.91 17.35 7.19
CA SER A 328 24.67 18.30 8.02
C SER A 328 24.58 19.76 7.56
N THR A 329 24.02 20.05 6.38
CA THR A 329 23.95 21.40 5.79
C THR A 329 22.57 22.08 5.87
N VAL A 330 21.53 21.42 6.38
CA VAL A 330 20.13 21.93 6.31
C VAL A 330 19.58 22.32 7.70
N ASP A 331 18.85 23.43 7.75
CA ASP A 331 18.19 23.98 8.95
C ASP A 331 17.19 22.97 9.55
N VAL A 332 17.51 22.50 10.77
CA VAL A 332 16.91 21.32 11.42
C VAL A 332 15.39 21.46 11.62
N GLU A 333 14.88 22.69 11.81
CA GLU A 333 13.45 22.98 12.05
C GLU A 333 12.56 22.79 10.81
N VAL A 334 13.10 22.97 9.59
CA VAL A 334 12.33 22.78 8.35
C VAL A 334 12.13 21.30 8.05
N LEU A 335 13.15 20.48 8.36
CA LEU A 335 13.14 19.04 8.14
C LEU A 335 12.21 18.29 9.13
N GLU A 336 12.07 18.80 10.36
CA GLU A 336 11.14 18.26 11.36
C GLU A 336 9.71 18.20 10.87
N LYS A 337 9.25 19.25 10.18
CA LYS A 337 7.88 19.31 9.68
C LYS A 337 7.63 18.39 8.48
N GLN A 338 8.67 17.96 7.75
CA GLN A 338 8.54 17.09 6.57
C GLN A 338 8.69 15.59 6.90
N ILE A 339 9.52 15.21 7.88
CA ILE A 339 9.80 13.80 8.18
C ILE A 339 8.72 13.16 9.07
N ILE A 340 8.02 13.96 9.88
CA ILE A 340 7.03 13.46 10.86
C ILE A 340 5.75 12.92 10.19
N GLU A 341 5.41 13.35 8.96
CA GLU A 341 4.13 12.95 8.33
C GLU A 341 4.15 11.54 7.68
N ASP A 342 5.31 10.96 7.34
CA ASP A 342 5.37 9.78 6.46
C ASP A 342 6.25 8.60 6.94
N ASN A 343 6.89 8.67 8.11
CA ASN A 343 7.79 7.61 8.60
C ASN A 343 7.48 7.21 10.06
N PRO A 344 7.17 5.92 10.35
CA PRO A 344 6.87 5.47 11.71
C PRO A 344 8.04 5.66 12.70
N LEU A 345 9.26 5.87 12.21
CA LEU A 345 10.44 6.14 13.03
C LEU A 345 10.60 7.61 13.43
N GLY A 346 9.88 8.55 12.80
CA GLY A 346 9.94 9.98 13.11
C GLY A 346 11.38 10.51 13.24
N SER A 347 11.71 11.09 14.39
CA SER A 347 13.03 11.66 14.71
C SER A 347 14.17 10.62 14.82
N LEU A 348 13.89 9.31 14.89
CA LEU A 348 14.90 8.24 14.90
C LEU A 348 15.55 8.02 13.53
N CYS A 349 15.05 8.66 12.48
CA CYS A 349 15.76 8.73 11.20
C CYS A 349 17.06 9.55 11.26
N ARG A 350 17.40 10.12 12.42
CA ARG A 350 18.58 10.97 12.61
C ARG A 350 19.80 10.15 13.02
N GLY A 351 20.85 10.23 12.21
CA GLY A 351 22.17 9.68 12.49
C GLY A 351 22.85 9.27 11.19
N ILE A 352 23.94 9.95 10.83
CA ILE A 352 24.84 9.49 9.77
C ILE A 352 26.04 8.88 10.49
N LEU A 353 26.19 7.56 10.37
CA LEU A 353 27.39 6.87 10.79
C LEU A 353 28.21 6.57 9.52
N ASP A 354 29.23 7.38 9.26
CA ASP A 354 30.18 7.09 8.19
C ASP A 354 31.12 5.96 8.66
N LEU A 355 30.90 4.76 8.14
CA LEU A 355 31.71 3.59 8.49
C LEU A 355 33.14 3.67 7.94
N ASN A 356 33.42 4.58 6.99
CA ASN A 356 34.76 4.71 6.41
C ASN A 356 35.80 5.24 7.42
N THR A 357 35.36 5.82 8.54
CA THR A 357 36.24 6.34 9.59
C THR A 357 36.49 5.36 10.73
N TYR A 358 35.90 4.15 10.70
CA TYR A 358 35.98 3.18 11.79
C TYR A 358 36.66 1.88 11.37
N ASN A 359 37.52 1.35 12.25
CA ASN A 359 38.07 0.00 12.09
C ASN A 359 37.02 -1.03 12.52
N VAL A 360 36.46 -1.76 11.55
CA VAL A 360 35.61 -2.92 11.84
C VAL A 360 36.49 -4.07 12.29
N GLU A 361 36.60 -4.29 13.60
CA GLU A 361 37.24 -5.49 14.14
C GLU A 361 36.32 -6.70 13.88
N GLY A 362 36.80 -7.65 13.09
CA GLY A 362 36.06 -8.86 12.76
C GLY A 362 35.81 -9.71 14.01
N SER A 363 34.55 -9.82 14.43
CA SER A 363 34.13 -10.86 15.37
C SER A 363 34.35 -12.24 14.75
N PRO A 364 34.83 -13.26 15.50
CA PRO A 364 35.10 -14.59 14.97
C PRO A 364 33.84 -15.42 14.59
N LEU A 365 32.66 -14.80 14.53
CA LEU A 365 31.42 -15.46 14.14
C LEU A 365 31.38 -15.73 12.62
N LYS A 366 31.80 -16.94 12.22
CA LYS A 366 31.50 -17.57 10.93
C LYS A 366 30.00 -17.85 10.80
N ILE A 367 29.18 -16.83 10.57
CA ILE A 367 27.78 -17.00 10.19
C ILE A 367 27.49 -15.91 9.17
N LEU A 368 27.74 -16.15 7.88
CA LEU A 368 27.21 -15.38 6.71
C LEU A 368 27.85 -15.83 5.39
N LYS A 369 27.99 -17.15 5.16
CA LYS A 369 28.32 -17.68 3.81
C LYS A 369 27.20 -18.47 3.13
N ASP A 370 26.08 -18.70 3.82
CA ASP A 370 25.02 -19.57 3.32
C ASP A 370 23.69 -18.87 2.98
N ILE A 371 23.59 -17.54 3.09
CA ILE A 371 22.33 -16.81 2.82
C ILE A 371 22.19 -16.35 1.35
N CYS A 372 23.27 -16.35 0.56
CA CYS A 372 23.24 -15.98 -0.87
C CYS A 372 23.43 -17.18 -1.82
N LYS A 373 22.83 -18.34 -1.52
CA LYS A 373 22.66 -19.41 -2.51
C LYS A 373 21.18 -19.49 -2.91
N ASP A 374 20.92 -19.21 -4.17
CA ASP A 374 19.64 -19.41 -4.86
C ASP A 374 18.95 -20.73 -4.44
N PRO A 375 17.68 -20.71 -4.01
CA PRO A 375 16.90 -21.92 -3.80
C PRO A 375 16.34 -22.55 -5.09
N LEU A 376 16.60 -21.98 -6.27
CA LEU A 376 16.02 -22.44 -7.55
C LEU A 376 17.08 -23.03 -8.48
N SER A 377 17.66 -24.15 -8.08
CA SER A 377 18.17 -25.15 -9.04
C SER A 377 17.90 -26.56 -8.52
N LYS A 378 16.68 -27.04 -8.75
CA LYS A 378 16.40 -28.46 -8.96
C LYS A 378 15.31 -28.61 -10.01
#